data_AF-A0A227J032-F1
#
_entry.id   AF-A0A227J032-F1
#
_cell.length_a   1.000
_cell.length_b   1.000
_cell.length_c   1.000
_cell.angle_alpha   90.00
_cell.angle_beta   90.00
_cell.angle_gamma   90.00
#
_symmetry.space_group_name_H-M   'P 1'
#
loop_
_entity.id
_entity.type
_entity.pdbx_description
1 polymer ?
#
loop_
_entity_poly.entity_id
_entity_poly.type
_entity_poly.pdbx_seq_one_letter_code
_entity_poly.pdbx_strand_id
1 'polypeptide(L)'
;MEVIVLGSGVIGLTSAWYLSQAGYQVTVIDRQPSSAMETSFANAGQISYGYSSPWAAPGIPLKAIKWLMEEHAPLKIKPSLSTD
;
A
#
# COMPACT_ATOMS: atom_id res chain seq x y z
N MET A 1 -24.24 -4.51 9.98
CA MET A 1 -23.90 -3.57 8.89
C MET A 1 -23.14 -4.35 7.84
N GLU A 2 -23.48 -4.16 6.56
CA GLU A 2 -22.84 -4.82 5.43
C GLU A 2 -21.68 -3.97 4.90
N VAL A 3 -20.59 -4.61 4.51
CA VAL A 3 -19.40 -3.96 3.97
C VAL A 3 -18.96 -4.69 2.70
N ILE A 4 -18.69 -3.92 1.63
CA ILE A 4 -18.12 -4.45 0.40
C ILE A 4 -16.64 -4.07 0.35
N VAL A 5 -15.79 -5.06 0.11
CA VAL A 5 -14.35 -4.86 -0.14
C VAL A 5 -14.08 -5.16 -1.61
N LEU A 6 -13.52 -4.19 -2.33
CA LEU A 6 -13.13 -4.34 -3.73
C LEU A 6 -11.65 -4.72 -3.82
N GLY A 7 -11.37 -5.91 -4.34
CA GLY A 7 -10.05 -6.50 -4.46
C GLY A 7 -9.75 -7.55 -3.39
N SER A 8 -9.25 -8.69 -3.83
CA SER A 8 -8.85 -9.86 -3.03
C SER A 8 -7.33 -10.08 -3.02
N GLY A 9 -6.58 -8.99 -3.16
CA GLY A 9 -5.15 -8.94 -2.80
C GLY A 9 -4.95 -8.94 -1.28
N VAL A 10 -3.68 -8.96 -0.85
CA VAL A 10 -3.31 -9.05 0.58
C VAL A 10 -3.99 -7.99 1.45
N ILE A 11 -4.09 -6.74 0.96
CA ILE A 11 -4.72 -5.65 1.71
C ILE A 11 -6.24 -5.82 1.82
N GLY A 12 -6.90 -6.23 0.73
CA GLY A 12 -8.35 -6.44 0.71
C GLY A 12 -8.78 -7.58 1.63
N LEU A 13 -8.09 -8.74 1.53
CA LEU A 13 -8.40 -9.90 2.36
C LEU A 13 -8.12 -9.66 3.85
N THR A 14 -7.00 -9.00 4.19
CA THR A 14 -6.71 -8.67 5.60
C THR A 14 -7.73 -7.69 6.16
N SER A 15 -8.12 -6.67 5.40
CA SER A 15 -9.20 -5.74 5.79
C SER A 15 -10.53 -6.46 6.00
N ALA A 16 -10.92 -7.33 5.05
CA ALA A 16 -12.14 -8.13 5.14
C ALA A 16 -12.14 -9.04 6.38
N TRP A 17 -10.99 -9.65 6.70
CA TRP A 17 -10.84 -10.49 7.88
C TRP A 17 -11.06 -9.71 9.18
N TYR A 18 -10.39 -8.57 9.36
CA TYR A 18 -10.57 -7.73 10.55
C TYR A 18 -12.00 -7.19 10.68
N LEU A 19 -12.62 -6.81 9.57
CA LEU A 19 -14.03 -6.38 9.55
C LEU A 19 -14.97 -7.54 9.94
N SER A 20 -14.74 -8.74 9.42
CA SER A 20 -15.52 -9.91 9.80
C SER A 20 -15.38 -10.23 11.30
N GLN A 21 -14.15 -10.15 11.85
CA GLN A 21 -13.90 -10.32 13.29
C GLN A 21 -14.61 -9.26 14.15
N ALA A 22 -14.77 -8.04 13.63
CA ALA A 22 -15.51 -6.98 14.30
C ALA A 22 -17.05 -7.11 14.19
N GLY A 23 -17.56 -8.19 13.59
CA GLY A 23 -18.99 -8.48 13.51
C GLY A 23 -19.69 -7.88 12.28
N TYR A 24 -18.94 -7.39 11.29
CA TYR A 24 -19.50 -6.93 10.02
C TYR A 24 -19.77 -8.11 9.08
N GLN A 25 -20.83 -8.01 8.28
CA GLN A 25 -21.07 -8.93 7.17
C GLN A 25 -20.31 -8.41 5.95
N VAL A 26 -19.30 -9.16 5.50
CA VAL A 26 -18.36 -8.69 4.49
C VAL A 26 -18.49 -9.49 3.21
N THR A 27 -18.63 -8.78 2.08
CA THR A 27 -18.56 -9.36 0.73
C THR A 27 -17.29 -8.85 0.05
N VAL A 28 -16.43 -9.76 -0.41
CA VAL A 28 -15.24 -9.42 -1.19
C VAL A 28 -15.53 -9.66 -2.66
N ILE A 29 -15.25 -8.66 -3.50
CA ILE A 29 -15.42 -8.75 -4.96
C ILE A 29 -14.07 -8.51 -5.62
N ASP A 30 -13.65 -9.42 -6.49
CA ASP A 30 -12.45 -9.26 -7.32
C ASP A 30 -12.80 -9.47 -8.80
N ARG A 31 -12.07 -8.81 -9.69
CA ARG A 31 -12.19 -8.99 -11.15
C ARG A 31 -11.43 -10.23 -11.63
N GLN A 32 -10.44 -10.69 -10.86
CA GLN A 32 -9.63 -11.86 -11.19
C GLN A 32 -10.38 -13.15 -10.84
N PRO A 33 -10.10 -14.26 -11.55
CA PRO A 33 -10.79 -15.54 -11.33
C PRO A 33 -10.42 -16.21 -10.00
N SER A 34 -9.36 -15.75 -9.32
CA SER A 34 -8.93 -16.24 -8.02
C SER A 34 -8.30 -15.11 -7.22
N SER A 35 -8.12 -15.32 -5.92
CA SER A 35 -7.51 -14.35 -5.03
C SER A 35 -6.01 -14.18 -5.28
N ALA A 36 -5.52 -12.98 -4.96
CA ALA A 36 -4.11 -12.63 -5.05
C ALA A 36 -3.45 -12.86 -6.42
N MET A 37 -4.18 -12.74 -7.53
CA MET A 37 -3.66 -13.01 -8.89
C MET A 37 -2.84 -11.86 -9.52
N GLU A 38 -2.64 -10.74 -8.83
CA GLU A 38 -1.89 -9.58 -9.35
C GLU A 38 -0.66 -9.25 -8.51
N THR A 39 -0.49 -8.02 -7.98
CA THR A 39 0.68 -7.63 -7.17
C THR A 39 0.91 -8.52 -5.95
N SER A 40 -0.16 -9.15 -5.43
CA SER A 40 -0.04 -10.11 -4.33
C SER A 40 0.43 -11.50 -4.78
N PHE A 41 0.36 -11.81 -6.08
CA PHE A 41 0.81 -13.08 -6.66
C PHE A 41 2.32 -13.14 -6.60
N ALA A 42 2.87 -14.19 -5.98
CA ALA A 42 4.30 -14.48 -5.99
C ALA A 42 5.20 -13.26 -5.59
N ASN A 43 4.76 -12.42 -4.66
CA ASN A 43 5.50 -11.22 -4.21
C ASN A 43 6.78 -11.50 -3.40
N ALA A 44 7.33 -12.72 -3.50
CA ALA A 44 8.45 -13.28 -2.75
C ALA A 44 8.32 -13.27 -1.21
N GLY A 45 7.23 -12.73 -0.65
CA GLY A 45 7.00 -12.64 0.79
C GLY A 45 8.04 -11.79 1.53
N GLN A 46 8.83 -10.98 0.82
CA GLN A 46 9.88 -10.17 1.45
C GLN A 46 9.26 -9.03 2.25
N ILE A 47 9.44 -9.08 3.57
CA ILE A 47 9.05 -8.00 4.46
C ILE A 47 10.25 -7.06 4.62
N SER A 48 10.19 -5.90 3.98
CA SER A 48 11.19 -4.84 4.16
C SER A 48 10.83 -4.00 5.39
N TYR A 49 11.29 -4.44 6.57
CA TYR A 49 10.96 -3.82 7.87
C TYR A 49 11.31 -2.32 7.98
N GLY A 50 12.22 -1.81 7.14
CA GLY A 50 12.56 -0.38 7.05
C GLY A 50 11.74 0.45 6.05
N TYR A 51 10.86 -0.17 5.24
CA TYR A 51 10.20 0.47 4.08
C TYR A 51 8.70 0.13 3.96
N SER A 52 8.05 -0.31 5.05
CA SER A 52 6.65 -0.79 5.05
C SER A 52 5.57 0.29 5.16
N SER A 53 5.95 1.57 5.27
CA SER A 53 4.96 2.65 5.36
C SER A 53 4.39 2.95 3.97
N PRO A 54 3.05 2.94 3.79
CA PRO A 54 2.46 3.30 2.50
C PRO A 54 2.87 4.72 2.12
N TRP A 55 3.18 4.95 0.84
CA TRP A 55 3.48 6.30 0.31
C TRP A 55 2.32 7.29 0.51
N ALA A 56 1.09 6.78 0.65
CA ALA A 56 -0.10 7.58 0.95
C ALA A 56 -0.40 7.73 2.46
N ALA A 57 0.49 7.28 3.36
CA ALA A 57 0.25 7.35 4.80
C ALA A 57 0.24 8.82 5.31
N PRO A 58 -0.52 9.11 6.39
CA PRO A 58 -0.45 10.41 7.06
C PRO A 58 0.99 10.77 7.44
N GLY A 59 1.40 12.00 7.14
CA GLY A 59 2.76 12.50 7.43
C GLY A 59 3.82 12.21 6.38
N ILE A 60 3.52 11.44 5.32
CA ILE A 60 4.47 11.22 4.21
C ILE A 60 4.86 12.54 3.49
N PRO A 61 3.97 13.51 3.23
CA PRO A 61 4.38 14.78 2.60
C PRO A 61 5.44 15.53 3.43
N LEU A 62 5.27 15.56 4.76
CA LEU A 62 6.22 16.21 5.67
C LEU A 62 7.57 15.47 5.68
N LYS A 63 7.53 14.12 5.72
CA LYS A 63 8.72 13.28 5.60
C LYS A 63 9.41 13.45 4.25
N ALA A 64 8.65 13.59 3.16
CA ALA A 64 9.18 13.81 1.82
C ALA A 64 9.96 15.12 1.72
N ILE A 65 9.44 16.22 2.29
CA ILE A 65 10.17 17.49 2.37
C ILE A 65 11.47 17.32 3.17
N LYS A 66 11.43 16.61 4.30
CA LYS A 66 12.62 16.34 5.12
C LYS A 66 13.67 15.51 4.34
N TRP A 67 13.23 14.50 3.59
CA TRP A 67 14.08 13.66 2.77
C TRP A 67 14.82 14.43 1.68
N LEU A 68 14.26 15.51 1.14
CA LEU A 68 14.97 16.35 0.18
C LEU A 68 16.22 17.02 0.77
N MET A 69 16.34 17.10 2.10
CA MET A 69 17.48 17.68 2.82
C MET A 69 18.38 16.62 3.47
N GLU A 70 18.06 15.32 3.36
CA GLU A 70 18.84 14.23 3.96
C GLU A 70 19.79 13.59 2.93
N GLU A 71 21.07 13.45 3.28
CA GLU A 71 22.12 12.90 2.39
C GLU A 71 21.85 11.45 1.95
N HIS A 72 21.31 10.65 2.88
CA HIS A 72 20.94 9.24 2.67
C HIS A 72 19.42 9.03 2.68
N ALA A 73 18.68 9.93 2.04
CA ALA A 73 17.24 9.82 1.92
C ALA A 73 16.76 8.70 0.98
N PRO A 74 15.60 8.08 1.28
CA PRO A 74 14.94 7.12 0.39
C PRO A 74 14.35 7.77 -0.88
N LEU A 75 14.11 9.08 -0.84
CA LEU A 75 13.64 9.88 -1.97
C LEU A 75 14.73 10.91 -2.34
N LYS A 76 15.35 10.75 -3.50
CA LYS A 76 16.30 11.72 -4.06
C LYS A 76 15.72 12.37 -5.30
N ILE A 77 15.41 13.66 -5.20
CA ILE A 77 15.03 14.47 -6.35
C ILE A 77 16.20 15.40 -6.67
N LYS A 78 16.74 15.31 -7.88
CA LYS A 78 17.69 16.30 -8.42
C LYS A 78 16.93 17.18 -9.41
N PRO A 79 16.42 18.35 -8.99
CA PRO A 79 15.77 19.25 -9.92
C PRO A 79 16.77 19.67 -11.01
N SER A 80 16.37 19.48 -12.26
CA SER A 80 17.06 20.01 -13.42
C SER A 80 16.37 21.30 -13.82
N LEU A 81 17.15 22.36 -14.05
CA LEU A 81 16.68 23.61 -14.62
C LEU A 81 16.88 23.65 -16.15
N SER A 82 17.11 22.49 -16.78
CA SER A 82 17.22 22.39 -18.24
C SER A 82 15.91 22.85 -18.87
N THR A 83 15.98 23.95 -19.61
CA THR A 83 14.89 24.45 -20.46
C THR A 83 15.01 23.96 -21.90
N ASP A 84 15.94 23.06 -22.18
CA ASP A 84 16.08 22.36 -23.48
C ASP A 84 14.95 21.35 -23.69
#